data_AF-A0A423L9V0-F1
#
_entry.id   AF-A0A423L9V0-F1
#
_cell.length_a   1.000
_cell.length_b   1.000
_cell.length_c   1.000
_cell.angle_alpha   90.00
_cell.angle_beta   90.00
_cell.angle_gamma   90.00
#
_symmetry.space_group_name_H-M   'P 1'
#
loop_
_entity.id
_entity.type
_entity.pdbx_description
1 polymer ?
#
loop_
_entity_poly.entity_id
_entity_poly.type
_entity_poly.pdbx_seq_one_letter_code
_entity_poly.pdbx_strand_id
1 'polypeptide(L)'
;MLEYLLAPKNFAALKQYVKFLQDLPPALQEMIEFTDSFERQRHVMVPPPNVQSLRQAAQISEMCWRTIQVETPSLGSSFAQVLREIFGFIEEFQAIVANVDNRRKTIDTIDPRQFSLVRSPAWGNAPVESIIDVLREMDRRLERYRGLVLNFKTQVTRLAESIHSIFVRFIECLTMPICACDKPTPKIEAYYSLGKIGLPGTTYEPGRLYSQEERIAQSKEHVEFLFNLRRRAASGANNLTDFCYRMSCMLDEAQQMLRSHYPAMTMERAESALPMLKGPLNNVQSMSEQLGKMTRL
;
A
#
# COMPACT_ATOMS: atom_id res chain seq x y z
N MET A 1 4.97 -17.33 -7.03
CA MET A 1 6.18 -16.54 -7.34
C MET A 1 6.12 -15.07 -6.86
N LEU A 2 4.95 -14.51 -6.45
CA LEU A 2 4.85 -13.12 -5.94
C LEU A 2 4.48 -13.01 -4.45
N GLU A 3 4.41 -14.13 -3.72
CA GLU A 3 3.93 -14.19 -2.33
C GLU A 3 4.73 -13.33 -1.35
N TYR A 4 6.00 -13.04 -1.66
CA TYR A 4 6.84 -12.20 -0.81
C TYR A 4 6.43 -10.71 -0.83
N LEU A 5 5.81 -10.24 -1.93
CA LEU A 5 5.38 -8.85 -2.07
C LEU A 5 4.16 -8.54 -1.20
N LEU A 6 3.22 -9.50 -1.11
CA LEU A 6 2.03 -9.44 -0.24
C LEU A 6 2.18 -10.27 1.04
N ALA A 7 3.39 -10.37 1.59
CA ALA A 7 3.59 -11.16 2.79
C ALA A 7 2.93 -10.50 4.03
N PRO A 8 2.29 -11.26 4.94
CA PRO A 8 1.70 -10.74 6.19
C PRO A 8 2.66 -9.86 7.01
N LYS A 9 3.95 -10.20 6.98
CA LYS A 9 5.01 -9.45 7.66
C LYS A 9 5.13 -7.99 7.17
N ASN A 10 4.79 -7.71 5.90
CA ASN A 10 4.86 -6.35 5.33
C ASN A 10 3.77 -5.47 5.95
N PHE A 11 2.53 -5.98 6.02
CA PHE A 11 1.41 -5.31 6.69
C PHE A 11 1.66 -5.15 8.20
N ALA A 12 2.16 -6.22 8.85
CA ALA A 12 2.50 -6.17 10.27
C ALA A 12 3.58 -5.11 10.57
N ALA A 13 4.60 -4.99 9.73
CA ALA A 13 5.66 -3.98 9.89
C ALA A 13 5.11 -2.55 9.74
N LEU A 14 4.25 -2.29 8.75
CA LEU A 14 3.60 -1.00 8.57
C LEU A 14 2.67 -0.66 9.74
N LYS A 15 1.88 -1.64 10.22
CA LYS A 15 1.03 -1.49 11.41
C LYS A 15 1.84 -1.15 12.65
N GLN A 16 2.98 -1.82 12.86
CA GLN A 16 3.89 -1.52 13.97
C GLN A 16 4.45 -0.10 13.88
N TYR A 17 4.80 0.36 12.68
CA TYR A 17 5.28 1.72 12.45
C TYR A 17 4.20 2.77 12.74
N VAL A 18 3.00 2.58 12.20
CA VAL A 18 1.86 3.48 12.43
C VAL A 18 1.54 3.55 13.92
N LYS A 19 1.47 2.38 14.59
CA LYS A 19 1.25 2.31 16.03
C LYS A 19 2.33 3.07 16.81
N PHE A 20 3.61 2.87 16.48
CA PHE A 20 4.71 3.59 17.11
C PHE A 20 4.50 5.11 17.02
N LEU A 21 4.16 5.63 15.83
CA LEU A 21 3.92 7.06 15.66
C LEU A 21 2.70 7.56 16.44
N GLN A 22 1.66 6.75 16.57
CA GLN A 22 0.47 7.08 17.36
C GLN A 22 0.74 7.10 18.86
N ASP A 23 1.63 6.24 19.34
CA ASP A 23 2.02 6.15 20.74
C ASP A 23 3.08 7.20 21.13
N LEU A 24 3.65 7.91 20.14
CA LEU A 24 4.72 8.89 20.31
C LEU A 24 4.32 10.23 20.99
N PRO A 25 3.10 10.80 20.80
CA PRO A 25 2.76 12.14 21.30
C PRO A 25 2.94 12.36 22.81
N PRO A 26 2.59 11.42 23.70
CA PRO A 26 2.87 11.55 25.14
C PRO A 26 4.38 11.68 25.41
N ALA A 27 5.20 10.81 24.83
CA ALA A 27 6.64 10.85 24.99
C ALA A 27 7.25 12.15 24.44
N LEU A 28 6.73 12.70 23.33
CA LEU A 28 7.20 13.99 22.80
C LEU A 28 6.89 15.16 23.74
N GLN A 29 5.76 15.10 24.45
CA GLN A 29 5.40 16.12 25.43
C GLN A 29 6.38 16.10 26.60
N GLU A 30 6.69 14.91 27.12
CA GLU A 30 7.67 14.75 28.20
C GLU A 30 9.09 15.18 27.75
N MET A 31 9.46 14.95 26.49
CA MET A 31 10.74 15.41 25.93
C MET A 31 10.85 16.92 25.87
N ILE A 32 9.75 17.62 25.54
CA ILE A 32 9.70 19.09 25.56
C ILE A 32 9.93 19.58 26.99
N GLU A 33 9.17 19.07 27.95
CA GLU A 33 9.26 19.48 29.35
C GLU A 33 10.64 19.21 29.96
N PHE A 34 11.27 18.09 29.58
CA PHE A 34 12.64 17.77 29.94
C PHE A 34 13.63 18.76 29.33
N THR A 35 13.49 19.08 28.04
CA THR A 35 14.37 20.04 27.34
C THR A 35 14.26 21.43 27.98
N ASP A 36 13.05 21.90 28.27
CA ASP A 36 12.79 23.17 28.94
C ASP A 36 13.47 23.25 30.32
N SER A 37 13.53 22.11 31.03
CA SER A 37 14.18 22.04 32.35
C SER A 37 15.70 22.24 32.27
N PHE A 38 16.34 21.80 31.18
CA PHE A 38 17.77 22.03 30.92
C PHE A 38 18.03 23.47 30.46
N GLU A 39 17.17 24.04 29.63
CA GLU A 39 17.30 25.46 29.24
C GLU A 39 17.21 26.40 30.44
N ARG A 40 16.30 26.12 31.40
CA ARG A 40 16.21 26.87 32.66
C ARG A 40 17.48 26.78 33.51
N GLN A 41 18.24 25.71 33.36
CA GLN A 41 19.56 25.51 33.99
C GLN A 41 20.70 26.16 33.18
N ARG A 42 20.39 26.93 32.14
CA ARG A 42 21.33 27.64 31.25
C ARG A 42 22.18 26.74 30.36
N HIS A 43 21.75 25.51 30.10
CA HIS A 43 22.38 24.68 29.08
C HIS A 43 22.06 25.19 27.67
N VAL A 44 23.05 25.11 26.77
CA VAL A 44 22.86 25.38 25.34
C VAL A 44 22.37 24.12 24.67
N MET A 45 21.07 24.05 24.38
CA MET A 45 20.45 22.83 23.86
C MET A 45 20.74 22.61 22.38
N VAL A 46 20.96 21.36 22.00
CA VAL A 46 20.93 20.95 20.59
C VAL A 46 19.44 20.81 20.21
N PRO A 47 19.01 21.28 19.02
CA PRO A 47 17.61 21.25 18.62
C PRO A 47 16.94 19.89 18.87
N PRO A 48 15.74 19.86 19.50
CA PRO A 48 15.00 18.63 19.73
C PRO A 48 14.38 18.10 18.43
N PRO A 49 13.84 16.86 18.42
CA PRO A 49 13.07 16.38 17.28
C PRO A 49 11.90 17.31 16.96
N ASN A 50 11.57 17.46 15.67
CA ASN A 50 10.45 18.30 15.25
C ASN A 50 9.11 17.63 15.62
N VAL A 51 8.59 17.97 16.80
CA VAL A 51 7.36 17.42 17.37
C VAL A 51 6.15 17.66 16.47
N GLN A 52 6.06 18.83 15.83
CA GLN A 52 4.95 19.14 14.93
C GLN A 52 4.97 18.25 13.68
N SER A 53 6.14 18.07 13.06
CA SER A 53 6.29 17.16 11.93
C SER A 53 6.00 15.71 12.30
N LEU A 54 6.38 15.26 13.51
CA LEU A 54 6.09 13.91 14.00
C LEU A 54 4.58 13.70 14.25
N ARG A 55 3.89 14.68 14.83
CA ARG A 55 2.43 14.63 15.02
C ARG A 55 1.69 14.59 13.68
N GLN A 56 2.11 15.41 12.72
CA GLN A 56 1.56 15.38 11.36
C GLN A 56 1.83 14.03 10.67
N ALA A 57 3.04 13.48 10.82
CA ALA A 57 3.37 12.16 10.30
C ALA A 57 2.48 11.07 10.89
N ALA A 58 2.22 11.11 12.20
CA ALA A 58 1.33 10.17 12.88
C ALA A 58 -0.09 10.23 12.30
N GLN A 59 -0.67 11.43 12.17
CA GLN A 59 -2.01 11.63 11.62
C GLN A 59 -2.11 11.16 10.16
N ILE A 60 -1.15 11.55 9.31
CA ILE A 60 -1.14 11.16 7.90
C ILE A 60 -0.97 9.64 7.77
N SER A 61 -0.05 9.06 8.55
CA SER A 61 0.24 7.62 8.49
C SER A 61 -0.95 6.79 8.97
N GLU A 62 -1.66 7.23 10.01
CA GLU A 62 -2.90 6.62 10.47
C GLU A 62 -4.00 6.67 9.40
N MET A 63 -4.21 7.83 8.78
CA MET A 63 -5.20 7.98 7.72
C MET A 63 -4.88 7.06 6.54
N CYS A 64 -3.63 7.07 6.05
CA CYS A 64 -3.19 6.20 4.96
C CYS A 64 -3.40 4.72 5.32
N TRP A 65 -3.06 4.34 6.56
CA TRP A 65 -3.23 2.97 7.04
C TRP A 65 -4.70 2.55 7.08
N ARG A 66 -5.60 3.39 7.60
CA ARG A 66 -7.05 3.13 7.59
C ARG A 66 -7.57 2.96 6.16
N THR A 67 -7.15 3.81 5.24
CA THR A 67 -7.54 3.69 3.83
C THR A 67 -7.04 2.37 3.23
N ILE A 68 -5.79 1.99 3.47
CA ILE A 68 -5.25 0.68 3.05
C ILE A 68 -6.11 -0.47 3.60
N GLN A 69 -6.50 -0.42 4.87
CA GLN A 69 -7.34 -1.46 5.48
C GLN A 69 -8.73 -1.56 4.83
N VAL A 70 -9.33 -0.44 4.44
CA VAL A 70 -10.64 -0.40 3.78
C VAL A 70 -10.54 -0.82 2.31
N GLU A 71 -9.47 -0.44 1.62
CA GLU A 71 -9.31 -0.70 0.18
C GLU A 71 -8.87 -2.13 -0.12
N THR A 72 -8.09 -2.76 0.78
CA THR A 72 -7.58 -4.13 0.57
C THR A 72 -8.73 -5.14 0.29
N PRO A 73 -9.84 -5.17 1.06
CA PRO A 73 -10.99 -6.04 0.77
C PRO A 73 -11.72 -5.68 -0.52
N SER A 74 -11.93 -4.38 -0.78
CA SER A 74 -12.61 -3.91 -1.98
C SER A 74 -11.83 -4.29 -3.24
N LEU A 75 -10.50 -4.12 -3.23
CA LEU A 75 -9.62 -4.51 -4.33
C LEU A 75 -9.65 -6.02 -4.61
N GLY A 76 -9.74 -6.86 -3.58
CA GLY A 76 -9.86 -8.31 -3.76
C GLY A 76 -11.21 -8.74 -4.35
N SER A 77 -12.30 -8.23 -3.77
CA SER A 77 -13.68 -8.66 -4.07
C SER A 77 -14.25 -8.08 -5.37
N SER A 78 -14.10 -6.76 -5.59
CA SER A 78 -14.59 -6.10 -6.81
C SER A 78 -13.89 -6.64 -8.05
N PHE A 79 -12.62 -7.03 -7.92
CA PHE A 79 -11.87 -7.58 -9.04
C PHE A 79 -12.30 -8.98 -9.44
N ALA A 80 -12.56 -9.84 -8.46
CA ALA A 80 -13.03 -11.20 -8.73
C ALA A 80 -14.33 -11.20 -9.55
N GLN A 81 -15.19 -10.21 -9.35
CA GLN A 81 -16.38 -10.03 -10.19
C GLN A 81 -16.03 -9.63 -11.62
N VAL A 82 -15.24 -8.56 -11.82
CA VAL A 82 -14.85 -8.08 -13.16
C VAL A 82 -14.14 -9.17 -13.96
N LEU A 83 -13.29 -9.97 -13.32
CA LEU A 83 -12.63 -11.08 -13.99
C LEU A 83 -13.58 -12.19 -14.42
N ARG A 84 -14.49 -12.61 -13.54
CA ARG A 84 -15.49 -13.63 -13.91
C ARG A 84 -16.31 -13.19 -15.12
N GLU A 85 -16.69 -11.91 -15.15
CA GLU A 85 -17.41 -11.30 -16.27
C GLU A 85 -16.60 -11.34 -17.57
N ILE A 86 -15.32 -10.94 -17.54
CA ILE A 86 -14.45 -10.96 -18.71
C ILE A 86 -14.17 -12.39 -19.17
N PHE A 87 -13.85 -13.32 -18.26
CA PHE A 87 -13.60 -14.72 -18.62
C PHE A 87 -14.83 -15.39 -19.22
N GLY A 88 -16.01 -15.18 -18.63
CA GLY A 88 -17.27 -15.68 -19.17
C GLY A 88 -17.55 -15.12 -20.56
N PHE A 89 -17.32 -13.81 -20.77
CA PHE A 89 -17.44 -13.20 -22.09
C PHE A 89 -16.48 -13.84 -23.12
N ILE A 90 -15.22 -14.07 -22.76
CA ILE A 90 -14.23 -14.70 -23.67
C ILE A 90 -14.70 -16.11 -24.07
N GLU A 91 -15.19 -16.90 -23.12
CA GLU A 91 -15.66 -18.27 -23.37
C GLU A 91 -16.91 -18.28 -24.25
N GLU A 92 -17.88 -17.42 -23.97
CA GLU A 92 -19.07 -17.24 -24.80
C GLU A 92 -18.70 -16.77 -26.22
N PHE A 93 -17.75 -15.85 -26.35
CA PHE A 93 -17.29 -15.34 -27.64
C PHE A 93 -16.70 -16.46 -28.51
N GLN A 94 -15.82 -17.27 -27.93
CA GLN A 94 -15.23 -18.42 -28.62
C GLN A 94 -16.31 -19.42 -29.06
N ALA A 95 -17.26 -19.73 -28.17
CA ALA A 95 -18.36 -20.64 -28.49
C ALA A 95 -19.29 -20.10 -29.60
N ILE A 96 -19.57 -18.80 -29.61
CA ILE A 96 -20.39 -18.16 -30.65
C ILE A 96 -19.64 -18.24 -31.99
N VAL A 97 -18.39 -17.78 -32.05
CA VAL A 97 -17.62 -17.73 -33.31
C VAL A 97 -17.36 -19.12 -33.88
N ALA A 98 -17.11 -20.13 -33.04
CA ALA A 98 -16.89 -21.51 -33.48
C ALA A 98 -18.10 -22.10 -34.24
N ASN A 99 -19.32 -21.62 -33.96
CA ASN A 99 -20.56 -22.07 -34.58
C ASN A 99 -21.01 -21.21 -35.78
N VAL A 100 -20.24 -20.20 -36.18
CA VAL A 100 -20.58 -19.33 -37.32
C VAL A 100 -20.05 -19.93 -38.63
N ASP A 101 -20.94 -20.08 -39.61
CA ASP A 101 -20.63 -20.64 -40.94
C ASP A 101 -19.54 -19.86 -41.71
N ASN A 102 -19.47 -18.53 -41.53
CA ASN A 102 -18.49 -17.67 -42.19
C ASN A 102 -17.74 -16.76 -41.20
N ARG A 103 -16.64 -17.29 -40.65
CA ARG A 103 -15.74 -16.59 -39.72
C ARG A 103 -14.91 -15.45 -40.34
N ARG A 104 -14.99 -15.24 -41.67
CA ARG A 104 -14.40 -14.07 -42.34
C ARG A 104 -15.25 -12.81 -42.22
N LYS A 105 -16.50 -12.93 -41.75
CA LYS A 105 -17.31 -11.77 -41.38
C LYS A 105 -16.64 -10.99 -40.25
N THR A 106 -17.02 -9.73 -40.12
CA THR A 106 -16.51 -8.85 -39.08
C THR A 106 -17.18 -9.14 -37.74
N ILE A 107 -16.47 -8.86 -36.64
CA ILE A 107 -17.00 -9.04 -35.29
C ILE A 107 -18.22 -8.15 -35.01
N ASP A 108 -18.34 -7.02 -35.69
CA ASP A 108 -19.46 -6.09 -35.54
C ASP A 108 -20.82 -6.69 -35.93
N THR A 109 -20.83 -7.77 -36.71
CA THR A 109 -22.08 -8.48 -37.05
C THR A 109 -22.59 -9.42 -35.94
N ILE A 110 -21.84 -9.60 -34.87
CA ILE A 110 -22.26 -10.40 -33.71
C ILE A 110 -23.26 -9.59 -32.90
N ASP A 111 -24.44 -10.16 -32.64
CA ASP A 111 -25.43 -9.54 -31.75
C ASP A 111 -24.91 -9.55 -30.30
N PRO A 112 -24.64 -8.38 -29.69
CA PRO A 112 -24.12 -8.29 -28.33
C PRO A 112 -25.11 -8.82 -27.26
N ARG A 113 -26.39 -8.99 -27.57
CA ARG A 113 -27.38 -9.51 -26.61
C ARG A 113 -27.25 -11.01 -26.35
N GLN A 114 -26.45 -11.72 -27.13
CA GLN A 114 -26.16 -13.14 -26.92
C GLN A 114 -25.33 -13.38 -25.64
N PHE A 115 -24.52 -12.41 -25.23
CA PHE A 115 -23.62 -12.53 -24.09
C PHE A 115 -24.37 -12.45 -22.75
N SER A 116 -24.02 -13.30 -21.79
CA SER A 116 -24.61 -13.26 -20.43
C SER A 116 -24.23 -11.97 -19.70
N LEU A 117 -23.03 -11.46 -19.95
CA LEU A 117 -22.54 -10.20 -19.39
C LEU A 117 -23.50 -9.04 -19.67
N VAL A 118 -23.97 -8.92 -20.91
CA VAL A 118 -24.89 -7.85 -21.35
C VAL A 118 -26.28 -7.99 -20.73
N ARG A 119 -26.71 -9.24 -20.47
CA ARG A 119 -28.01 -9.53 -19.84
C ARG A 119 -27.97 -9.42 -18.32
N SER A 120 -26.79 -9.28 -17.72
CA SER A 120 -26.63 -9.17 -16.27
C SER A 120 -27.18 -7.83 -15.77
N PRO A 121 -27.85 -7.79 -14.60
CA PRO A 121 -28.20 -6.53 -13.93
C PRO A 121 -26.99 -5.61 -13.70
N ALA A 122 -25.79 -6.19 -13.57
CA ALA A 122 -24.55 -5.46 -13.40
C ALA A 122 -24.10 -4.70 -14.67
N TRP A 123 -24.73 -4.95 -15.83
CA TRP A 123 -24.48 -4.21 -17.05
C TRP A 123 -24.96 -2.75 -16.96
N GLY A 124 -26.09 -2.54 -16.29
CA GLY A 124 -26.70 -1.22 -16.12
C GLY A 124 -27.05 -0.56 -17.45
N ASN A 125 -26.64 0.70 -17.63
CA ASN A 125 -26.98 1.54 -18.78
C ASN A 125 -25.83 1.66 -19.80
N ALA A 126 -24.86 0.74 -19.80
CA ALA A 126 -23.76 0.78 -20.76
C ALA A 126 -24.27 0.51 -22.19
N PRO A 127 -23.69 1.15 -23.24
CA PRO A 127 -24.11 0.94 -24.62
C PRO A 127 -23.97 -0.52 -25.08
N VAL A 128 -24.89 -0.97 -25.92
CA VAL A 128 -25.00 -2.37 -26.41
C VAL A 128 -25.38 -2.43 -27.89
N GLU A 129 -25.04 -1.41 -28.66
CA GLU A 129 -25.37 -1.36 -30.09
C GLU A 129 -24.48 -2.32 -30.88
N SER A 130 -23.25 -2.52 -30.43
CA SER A 130 -22.27 -3.40 -31.06
C SER A 130 -21.47 -4.21 -30.05
N ILE A 131 -20.79 -5.26 -30.52
CA ILE A 131 -19.79 -5.99 -29.72
C ILE A 131 -18.65 -5.07 -29.27
N ILE A 132 -18.34 -4.03 -30.05
CA ILE A 132 -17.28 -3.06 -29.75
C ILE A 132 -17.62 -2.24 -28.51
N ASP A 133 -18.90 -1.92 -28.32
CA ASP A 133 -19.35 -1.26 -27.08
C ASP A 133 -19.17 -2.15 -25.87
N VAL A 134 -19.38 -3.46 -26.04
CA VAL A 134 -19.15 -4.45 -24.97
C VAL A 134 -17.66 -4.49 -24.59
N LEU A 135 -16.76 -4.53 -25.59
CA LEU A 135 -15.31 -4.49 -25.37
C LEU A 135 -14.86 -3.19 -24.70
N ARG A 136 -15.42 -2.04 -25.10
CA ARG A 136 -15.13 -0.73 -24.49
C ARG A 136 -15.59 -0.63 -23.05
N GLU A 137 -16.74 -1.20 -22.72
CA GLU A 137 -17.23 -1.23 -21.34
C GLU A 137 -16.35 -2.13 -20.47
N MET A 138 -15.87 -3.27 -20.99
CA MET A 138 -14.88 -4.09 -20.27
C MET A 138 -13.57 -3.33 -20.04
N ASP A 139 -13.07 -2.59 -21.04
CA ASP A 139 -11.90 -1.72 -20.89
C ASP A 139 -12.14 -0.66 -19.79
N ARG A 140 -13.32 -0.03 -19.77
CA ARG A 140 -13.69 0.91 -18.70
C ARG A 140 -13.72 0.28 -17.32
N ARG A 141 -14.23 -0.95 -17.19
CA ARG A 141 -14.24 -1.69 -15.91
C ARG A 141 -12.82 -1.99 -15.43
N LEU A 142 -11.93 -2.40 -16.33
CA LEU A 142 -10.51 -2.57 -16.03
C LEU A 142 -9.83 -1.25 -15.64
N GLU A 143 -10.15 -0.14 -16.32
CA GLU A 143 -9.62 1.19 -15.98
C GLU A 143 -10.06 1.64 -14.59
N ARG A 144 -11.34 1.45 -14.24
CA ARG A 144 -11.84 1.74 -12.89
C ARG A 144 -11.07 0.94 -11.84
N TYR A 145 -10.83 -0.33 -12.11
CA TYR A 145 -10.06 -1.18 -11.21
C TYR A 145 -8.59 -0.72 -11.07
N ARG A 146 -7.94 -0.40 -12.19
CA ARG A 146 -6.60 0.19 -12.20
C ARG A 146 -6.55 1.49 -11.39
N GLY A 147 -7.57 2.34 -11.48
CA GLY A 147 -7.71 3.54 -10.66
C GLY A 147 -7.70 3.23 -9.16
N LEU A 148 -8.38 2.17 -8.71
CA LEU A 148 -8.35 1.72 -7.32
C LEU A 148 -6.95 1.25 -6.90
N VAL A 149 -6.26 0.48 -7.76
CA VAL A 149 -4.89 0.02 -7.50
C VAL A 149 -3.92 1.20 -7.37
N LEU A 150 -4.07 2.23 -8.22
CA LEU A 150 -3.27 3.45 -8.17
C LEU A 150 -3.56 4.28 -6.91
N ASN A 151 -4.81 4.35 -6.47
CA ASN A 151 -5.15 5.03 -5.22
C ASN A 151 -4.50 4.32 -4.02
N PHE A 152 -4.60 2.99 -3.96
CA PHE A 152 -3.96 2.18 -2.93
C PHE A 152 -2.44 2.37 -2.93
N LYS A 153 -1.81 2.33 -4.12
CA LYS A 153 -0.37 2.62 -4.28
C LYS A 153 0.00 3.99 -3.72
N THR A 154 -0.85 5.00 -3.95
CA THR A 154 -0.62 6.36 -3.44
C THR A 154 -0.60 6.39 -1.92
N GLN A 155 -1.49 5.65 -1.24
CA GLN A 155 -1.49 5.56 0.23
C GLN A 155 -0.23 4.86 0.76
N VAL A 156 0.20 3.77 0.11
CA VAL A 156 1.44 3.06 0.46
C VAL A 156 2.66 3.96 0.25
N THR A 157 2.70 4.73 -0.83
CA THR A 157 3.81 5.65 -1.14
C THR A 157 3.91 6.76 -0.10
N ARG A 158 2.79 7.35 0.31
CA ARG A 158 2.76 8.36 1.38
C ARG A 158 3.28 7.82 2.72
N LEU A 159 2.98 6.55 3.04
CA LEU A 159 3.58 5.87 4.19
C LEU A 159 5.10 5.72 4.02
N ALA A 160 5.58 5.32 2.85
CA ALA A 160 7.00 5.19 2.55
C ALA A 160 7.75 6.52 2.73
N GLU A 161 7.19 7.61 2.22
CA GLU A 161 7.75 8.96 2.35
C GLU A 161 7.87 9.39 3.82
N SER A 162 6.83 9.13 4.62
CA SER A 162 6.83 9.36 6.08
C SER A 162 7.95 8.60 6.78
N ILE A 163 8.14 7.31 6.44
CA ILE A 163 9.20 6.44 6.99
C ILE A 163 10.59 6.96 6.62
N HIS A 164 10.79 7.39 5.38
CA HIS A 164 12.11 7.81 4.89
C HIS A 164 12.52 9.23 5.28
N SER A 165 11.56 10.14 5.46
CA SER A 165 11.86 11.54 5.77
C SER A 165 11.86 11.81 7.27
N ILE A 166 10.71 11.60 7.93
CA ILE A 166 10.47 12.09 9.29
C ILE A 166 11.07 11.12 10.31
N PHE A 167 10.89 9.81 10.09
CA PHE A 167 11.35 8.82 11.07
C PHE A 167 12.88 8.68 11.12
N VAL A 168 13.56 8.83 9.98
CA VAL A 168 15.04 8.82 9.94
C VAL A 168 15.61 10.00 10.73
N ARG A 169 15.12 11.21 10.46
CA ARG A 169 15.55 12.43 11.17
C ARG A 169 15.27 12.35 12.66
N PHE A 170 14.17 11.71 13.05
CA PHE A 170 13.86 11.45 14.44
C PHE A 170 14.93 10.56 15.11
N ILE A 171 15.28 9.43 14.51
CA ILE A 171 16.32 8.53 15.03
C ILE A 171 17.67 9.25 15.12
N GLU A 172 18.07 9.95 14.06
CA GLU A 172 19.32 10.74 14.05
C GLU A 172 19.33 11.77 15.17
N CYS A 173 18.20 12.48 15.37
CA CYS A 173 18.09 13.48 16.42
C CYS A 173 18.23 12.91 17.84
N LEU A 174 17.69 11.71 18.08
CA LEU A 174 17.82 11.01 19.35
C LEU A 174 19.26 10.62 19.69
N THR A 175 20.09 10.37 18.66
CA THR A 175 21.51 10.01 18.83
C THR A 175 22.44 11.22 18.98
N MET A 176 21.95 12.43 18.68
CA MET A 176 22.71 13.66 18.89
C MET A 176 22.86 13.99 20.39
N PRO A 177 23.87 14.78 20.78
CA PRO A 177 23.97 15.29 22.15
C PRO A 177 22.70 16.04 22.58
N ILE A 178 22.41 16.02 23.88
CA ILE A 178 21.32 16.80 24.49
C ILE A 178 21.64 18.30 24.52
N CYS A 179 22.87 18.66 24.88
CA CYS A 179 23.37 20.03 24.94
C CYS A 179 24.76 20.12 24.30
N ALA A 180 25.19 21.34 23.96
CA ALA A 180 26.50 21.62 23.37
C ALA A 180 27.60 21.93 24.41
N CYS A 181 27.23 22.08 25.68
CA CYS A 181 28.11 22.60 26.74
C CYS A 181 28.73 21.52 27.62
N ASP A 182 28.10 20.34 27.77
CA ASP A 182 28.59 19.26 28.61
C ASP A 182 29.22 18.12 27.81
N LYS A 183 29.75 17.11 28.52
CA LYS A 183 30.20 15.85 27.92
C LYS A 183 29.08 15.29 27.03
N PRO A 184 29.37 14.87 25.78
CA PRO A 184 28.35 14.49 24.81
C PRO A 184 27.55 13.29 25.31
N THR A 185 26.37 13.56 25.85
CA THR A 185 25.39 12.55 26.27
C THR A 185 24.26 12.58 25.25
N PRO A 186 24.00 11.47 24.53
CA PRO A 186 22.91 11.41 23.55
C PRO A 186 21.56 11.73 24.17
N LYS A 187 20.66 12.40 23.43
CA LYS A 187 19.30 12.73 23.91
C LYS A 187 18.57 11.51 24.45
N ILE A 188 18.64 10.38 23.75
CA ILE A 188 17.97 9.14 24.16
C ILE A 188 18.51 8.57 25.47
N GLU A 189 19.82 8.68 25.74
CA GLU A 189 20.39 8.32 27.05
C GLU A 189 19.93 9.30 28.15
N ALA A 190 19.93 10.61 27.84
CA ALA A 190 19.49 11.65 28.76
C ALA A 190 18.02 11.47 29.17
N TYR A 191 17.16 11.05 28.25
CA TYR A 191 15.74 10.77 28.53
C TYR A 191 15.53 9.62 29.53
N TYR A 192 16.40 8.60 29.52
CA TYR A 192 16.39 7.55 30.55
C TYR A 192 16.99 7.98 31.88
N SER A 193 17.75 9.08 31.91
CA SER A 193 18.55 9.50 33.06
C SER A 193 17.74 9.91 34.29
N LEU A 194 16.49 10.33 34.10
CA LEU A 194 15.65 10.78 35.21
C LEU A 194 14.53 9.80 35.57
N GLY A 195 14.45 8.62 34.93
CA GLY A 195 13.27 7.78 35.12
C GLY A 195 11.98 8.55 34.79
N LYS A 196 12.05 9.48 33.82
CA LYS A 196 10.92 10.33 33.41
C LYS A 196 10.28 9.98 32.06
N ILE A 197 11.04 9.53 31.05
CA ILE A 197 10.51 9.40 29.69
C ILE A 197 10.65 7.99 29.14
N GLY A 198 9.51 7.37 28.83
CA GLY A 198 9.41 6.10 28.12
C GLY A 198 9.02 6.32 26.66
N LEU A 199 9.93 6.04 25.73
CA LEU A 199 9.56 5.99 24.31
C LEU A 199 8.80 4.67 24.00
N PRO A 200 7.88 4.64 23.02
CA PRO A 200 7.13 3.43 22.71
C PRO A 200 8.04 2.24 22.36
N GLY A 201 7.75 1.06 22.94
CA GLY A 201 8.50 -0.17 22.67
C GLY A 201 9.68 -0.44 23.61
N THR A 202 9.90 0.39 24.63
CA THR A 202 10.92 0.16 25.67
C THR A 202 10.42 -0.70 26.82
N THR A 203 11.33 -1.43 27.46
CA THR A 203 11.17 -2.08 28.78
C THR A 203 11.31 -1.09 29.96
N TYR A 204 11.12 0.20 29.69
CA TYR A 204 11.29 1.27 30.64
C TYR A 204 10.17 1.26 31.70
N GLU A 205 10.58 1.44 32.96
CA GLU A 205 9.73 1.50 34.14
C GLU A 205 9.77 2.94 34.69
N PRO A 206 8.65 3.70 34.59
CA PRO A 206 8.59 5.06 35.12
C PRO A 206 8.94 5.11 36.61
N GLY A 207 9.77 6.08 37.02
CA GLY A 207 10.15 6.29 38.42
C GLY A 207 11.26 5.40 38.96
N ARG A 208 11.77 4.42 38.18
CA ARG A 208 12.97 3.66 38.54
C ARG A 208 14.23 4.47 38.25
N LEU A 209 15.18 4.45 39.20
CA LEU A 209 16.52 4.98 38.99
C LEU A 209 17.37 3.94 38.24
N TYR A 210 17.91 4.33 37.09
CA TYR A 210 18.80 3.50 36.28
C TYR A 210 20.25 3.93 36.45
N SER A 211 21.14 2.94 36.61
CA SER A 211 22.59 3.17 36.56
C SER A 211 23.01 3.67 35.18
N GLN A 212 24.16 4.33 35.09
CA GLN A 212 24.68 4.82 33.81
C GLN A 212 24.83 3.69 32.77
N GLU A 213 25.30 2.52 33.21
CA GLU A 213 25.48 1.34 32.34
C GLU A 213 24.14 0.84 31.80
N GLU A 214 23.10 0.75 32.64
CA GLU A 214 21.74 0.37 32.22
C GLU A 214 21.18 1.38 31.20
N ARG A 215 21.37 2.68 31.40
CA ARG A 215 20.90 3.71 30.47
C ARG A 215 21.59 3.63 29.12
N ILE A 216 22.90 3.42 29.12
CA ILE A 216 23.66 3.24 27.87
C ILE A 216 23.18 1.99 27.14
N ALA A 217 22.98 0.87 27.85
CA ALA A 217 22.48 -0.37 27.25
C ALA A 217 21.08 -0.18 26.64
N GLN A 218 20.13 0.40 27.39
CA GLN A 218 18.77 0.68 26.93
C GLN A 218 18.74 1.66 25.75
N SER A 219 19.62 2.67 25.75
CA SER A 219 19.76 3.62 24.65
C SER A 219 20.17 2.93 23.35
N LYS A 220 21.15 2.01 23.42
CA LYS A 220 21.62 1.25 22.26
C LYS A 220 20.56 0.29 21.75
N GLU A 221 19.95 -0.48 22.65
CA GLU A 221 18.86 -1.41 22.33
C GLU A 221 17.70 -0.68 21.65
N HIS A 222 17.31 0.49 22.16
CA HIS A 222 16.21 1.23 21.57
C HIS A 222 16.58 1.83 20.21
N VAL A 223 17.77 2.41 20.06
CA VAL A 223 18.21 2.88 18.74
C VAL A 223 18.18 1.74 17.71
N GLU A 224 18.63 0.54 18.10
CA GLU A 224 18.56 -0.64 17.25
C GLU A 224 17.11 -1.06 16.93
N PHE A 225 16.20 -1.04 17.92
CA PHE A 225 14.78 -1.27 17.71
C PHE A 225 14.19 -0.30 16.68
N LEU A 226 14.47 1.00 16.79
CA LEU A 226 13.96 2.02 15.88
C LEU A 226 14.50 1.84 14.45
N PHE A 227 15.79 1.54 14.29
CA PHE A 227 16.36 1.20 12.98
C PHE A 227 15.74 -0.06 12.38
N ASN A 228 15.49 -1.09 13.19
CA ASN A 228 14.82 -2.31 12.76
C ASN A 228 13.35 -2.06 12.40
N LEU A 229 12.64 -1.21 13.12
CA LEU A 229 11.28 -0.79 12.79
C LEU A 229 11.26 -0.07 11.45
N ARG A 230 12.13 0.94 11.26
CA ARG A 230 12.30 1.67 10.00
C ARG A 230 12.56 0.71 8.85
N ARG A 231 13.55 -0.17 8.98
CA ARG A 231 13.96 -1.10 7.92
C ARG A 231 12.83 -2.03 7.50
N ARG A 232 12.11 -2.61 8.47
CA ARG A 232 10.98 -3.50 8.19
C ARG A 232 9.81 -2.74 7.56
N ALA A 233 9.47 -1.57 8.08
CA ALA A 233 8.39 -0.75 7.53
C ALA A 233 8.69 -0.26 6.10
N ALA A 234 9.91 0.21 5.84
CA ALA A 234 10.35 0.62 4.50
C ALA A 234 10.33 -0.55 3.51
N SER A 235 10.84 -1.72 3.92
CA SER A 235 10.76 -2.93 3.10
C SER A 235 9.31 -3.32 2.83
N GLY A 236 8.43 -3.24 3.82
CA GLY A 236 7.00 -3.50 3.67
C GLY A 236 6.34 -2.54 2.68
N ALA A 237 6.59 -1.24 2.79
CA ALA A 237 6.06 -0.23 1.88
C ALA A 237 6.56 -0.44 0.44
N ASN A 238 7.86 -0.70 0.25
CA ASN A 238 8.44 -0.94 -1.07
C ASN A 238 7.84 -2.19 -1.74
N ASN A 239 7.71 -3.29 -0.98
CA ASN A 239 7.10 -4.52 -1.48
C ASN A 239 5.64 -4.31 -1.92
N LEU A 240 4.85 -3.53 -1.17
CA LEU A 240 3.48 -3.19 -1.53
C LEU A 240 3.42 -2.24 -2.74
N THR A 241 4.34 -1.29 -2.85
CA THR A 241 4.44 -0.41 -4.02
C THR A 241 4.77 -1.21 -5.29
N ASP A 242 5.71 -2.15 -5.21
CA ASP A 242 6.09 -3.04 -6.30
C ASP A 242 4.94 -3.98 -6.71
N PHE A 243 4.19 -4.49 -5.72
CA PHE A 243 2.96 -5.23 -5.97
C PHE A 243 1.97 -4.42 -6.81
N CYS A 244 1.69 -3.18 -6.41
CA CYS A 244 0.75 -2.30 -7.13
C CYS A 244 1.25 -1.94 -8.52
N TYR A 245 2.55 -1.71 -8.68
CA TYR A 245 3.17 -1.45 -9.97
C TYR A 245 2.96 -2.63 -10.92
N ARG A 246 3.30 -3.84 -10.49
CA ARG A 246 3.11 -5.06 -11.30
C ARG A 246 1.65 -5.27 -11.69
N MET A 247 0.75 -5.11 -10.73
CA MET A 247 -0.69 -5.23 -10.98
C MET A 247 -1.17 -4.20 -12.03
N SER A 248 -0.70 -2.95 -11.92
CA SER A 248 -1.04 -1.89 -12.87
C SER A 248 -0.50 -2.18 -14.27
N CYS A 249 0.70 -2.75 -14.41
CA CYS A 249 1.26 -3.15 -15.70
C CYS A 249 0.44 -4.24 -16.38
N MET A 250 0.02 -5.27 -15.64
CA MET A 250 -0.80 -6.36 -16.18
C MET A 250 -2.20 -5.89 -16.59
N LEU A 251 -2.79 -4.95 -15.83
CA LEU A 251 -4.05 -4.31 -16.21
C LEU A 251 -3.88 -3.49 -17.48
N ASP A 252 -2.82 -2.69 -17.58
CA ASP A 252 -2.53 -1.89 -18.77
C ASP A 252 -2.32 -2.78 -20.01
N GLU A 253 -1.60 -3.89 -19.87
CA GLU A 253 -1.44 -4.90 -20.93
C GLU A 253 -2.78 -5.48 -21.37
N ALA A 254 -3.64 -5.90 -20.43
CA ALA A 254 -4.97 -6.42 -20.75
C ALA A 254 -5.85 -5.37 -21.45
N GLN A 255 -5.78 -4.11 -21.04
CA GLN A 255 -6.51 -3.01 -21.67
C GLN A 255 -6.02 -2.73 -23.09
N GLN A 256 -4.69 -2.73 -23.31
CA GLN A 256 -4.13 -2.59 -24.65
C GLN A 256 -4.59 -3.73 -25.58
N MET A 257 -4.65 -4.96 -25.07
CA MET A 257 -5.19 -6.11 -25.81
C MET A 257 -6.68 -5.94 -26.14
N LEU A 258 -7.51 -5.46 -25.21
CA LEU A 258 -8.93 -5.15 -25.51
C LEU A 258 -9.05 -4.08 -26.61
N ARG A 259 -8.30 -2.97 -26.47
CA ARG A 259 -8.32 -1.83 -27.40
C ARG A 259 -7.81 -2.18 -28.81
N SER A 260 -7.08 -3.29 -28.96
CA SER A 260 -6.62 -3.77 -30.26
C SER A 260 -7.74 -4.36 -31.15
N HIS A 261 -8.92 -4.60 -30.58
CA HIS A 261 -10.10 -5.06 -31.32
C HIS A 261 -10.86 -3.87 -31.92
N TYR A 262 -11.20 -3.96 -33.20
CA TYR A 262 -11.86 -2.89 -33.96
C TYR A 262 -13.01 -3.46 -34.81
N PRO A 263 -14.02 -2.64 -35.18
CA PRO A 263 -15.24 -3.13 -35.84
C PRO A 263 -14.99 -4.00 -37.08
N ALA A 264 -14.00 -3.62 -37.90
CA ALA A 264 -13.65 -4.32 -39.14
C ALA A 264 -12.80 -5.60 -38.94
N MET A 265 -12.45 -5.96 -37.70
CA MET A 265 -11.69 -7.16 -37.40
C MET A 265 -12.54 -8.40 -37.72
N THR A 266 -11.94 -9.41 -38.37
CA THR A 266 -12.66 -10.65 -38.67
C THR A 266 -12.87 -11.48 -37.40
N MET A 267 -13.94 -12.27 -37.38
CA MET A 267 -14.24 -13.15 -36.24
C MET A 267 -13.11 -14.14 -35.97
N GLU A 268 -12.51 -14.72 -37.00
CA GLU A 268 -11.35 -15.62 -36.89
C GLU A 268 -10.15 -14.97 -36.17
N ARG A 269 -9.84 -13.71 -36.52
CA ARG A 269 -8.75 -12.97 -35.87
C ARG A 269 -9.09 -12.66 -34.42
N ALA A 270 -10.33 -12.25 -34.14
CA ALA A 270 -10.77 -11.92 -32.79
C ALA A 270 -10.84 -13.16 -31.89
N GLU A 271 -11.29 -14.31 -32.42
CA GLU A 271 -11.33 -15.61 -31.74
C GLU A 271 -9.92 -16.05 -31.31
N SER A 272 -8.91 -15.72 -32.10
CA SER A 272 -7.51 -16.00 -31.77
C SER A 272 -6.91 -15.00 -30.78
N ALA A 273 -7.28 -13.72 -30.87
CA ALA A 273 -6.69 -12.64 -30.07
C ALA A 273 -7.30 -12.51 -28.67
N LEU A 274 -8.63 -12.62 -28.56
CA LEU A 274 -9.36 -12.39 -27.31
C LEU A 274 -8.96 -13.34 -26.17
N PRO A 275 -8.65 -14.63 -26.40
CA PRO A 275 -8.17 -15.53 -25.35
C PRO A 275 -6.79 -15.13 -24.79
N MET A 276 -6.00 -14.35 -25.51
CA MET A 276 -4.67 -13.90 -25.03
C MET A 276 -4.80 -13.02 -23.78
N LEU A 277 -5.93 -12.35 -23.58
CA LEU A 277 -6.24 -11.60 -22.36
C LEU A 277 -6.21 -12.47 -21.10
N LYS A 278 -6.45 -13.78 -21.23
CA LYS A 278 -6.45 -14.68 -20.06
C LYS A 278 -5.11 -14.69 -19.33
N GLY A 279 -3.99 -14.53 -20.05
CA GLY A 279 -2.66 -14.49 -19.46
C GLY A 279 -2.48 -13.41 -18.39
N PRO A 280 -2.51 -12.11 -18.75
CA PRO A 280 -2.38 -11.02 -17.79
C PRO A 280 -3.49 -11.07 -16.73
N LEU A 281 -4.74 -11.35 -17.12
CA LEU A 281 -5.88 -11.36 -16.18
C LEU A 281 -5.77 -12.47 -15.12
N ASN A 282 -5.26 -13.66 -15.46
CA ASN A 282 -5.00 -14.73 -14.49
C ASN A 282 -3.93 -14.32 -13.46
N ASN A 283 -2.90 -13.58 -13.89
CA ASN A 283 -1.88 -13.07 -12.97
C ASN A 283 -2.49 -12.04 -12.01
N VAL A 284 -3.29 -11.10 -12.53
CA VAL A 284 -4.01 -10.15 -11.67
C VAL A 284 -4.97 -10.89 -10.74
N GLN A 285 -5.63 -11.96 -11.19
CA GLN A 285 -6.53 -12.77 -10.34
C GLN A 285 -5.78 -13.32 -9.13
N SER A 286 -4.66 -13.99 -9.38
CA SER A 286 -3.82 -14.57 -8.33
C SER A 286 -3.36 -13.51 -7.34
N MET A 287 -2.98 -12.34 -7.83
CA MET A 287 -2.55 -11.20 -7.01
C MET A 287 -3.72 -10.65 -6.15
N SER A 288 -4.92 -10.52 -6.71
CA SER A 288 -6.11 -10.05 -5.97
C SER A 288 -6.60 -11.08 -4.95
N GLU A 289 -6.51 -12.38 -5.25
CA GLU A 289 -6.81 -13.43 -4.29
C GLU A 289 -5.82 -13.44 -3.12
N GLN A 290 -4.53 -13.21 -3.38
CA GLN A 290 -3.53 -13.02 -2.32
C GLN A 290 -3.86 -11.80 -1.47
N LEU A 291 -4.25 -10.69 -2.08
CA LEU A 291 -4.67 -9.48 -1.38
C LEU A 291 -5.90 -9.75 -0.49
N GLY A 292 -6.89 -10.48 -1.01
CA GLY A 292 -8.09 -10.89 -0.27
C GLY A 292 -7.83 -11.87 0.89
N LYS A 293 -6.66 -12.52 0.94
CA LYS A 293 -6.23 -13.30 2.12
C LYS A 293 -5.62 -12.42 3.20
N MET A 294 -5.06 -11.26 2.84
CA MET A 294 -4.42 -10.32 3.78
C MET A 294 -5.44 -9.50 4.57
N THR A 295 -6.69 -9.41 4.13
CA THR A 295 -7.76 -8.66 4.80
C THR A 295 -8.30 -9.31 6.07
N ARG A 296 -7.86 -10.54 6.36
CA ARG A 296 -8.22 -11.28 7.57
C ARG A 296 -7.21 -11.09 8.72
N LEU A 297 -6.24 -10.17 8.56
CA LEU A 297 -5.15 -9.84 9.51
C LEU A 297 -5.24 -8.39 9.99
#